data_AF-A0A2T1E7R7-F1
#
_entry.id   AF-A0A2T1E7R7-F1
#
_cell.length_a   1.000
_cell.length_b   1.000
_cell.length_c   1.000
_cell.angle_alpha   90.00
_cell.angle_beta   90.00
_cell.angle_gamma   90.00
#
_symmetry.space_group_name_H-M   'P 1'
#
loop_
_entity.id
_entity.type
_entity.pdbx_description
1 polymer ?
#
loop_
_entity_poly.entity_id
_entity_poly.type
_entity_poly.pdbx_seq_one_letter_code
_entity_poly.pdbx_strand_id
1 'polypeptide(L)' 'MNHPFLDGNKRTAFAVIDAFLRLNGYRLSLGNDDAYQLVLEVVQKTVSKEALSDRLKQVVVPSR' A
#
# COMPACT_ATOMS: atom_id res chain seq x y z
N MET A 1 9.76 -10.73 12.57
CA MET A 1 10.03 -9.39 13.13
C MET A 1 9.83 -8.34 12.03
N ASN A 2 8.62 -7.79 11.88
CA ASN A 2 8.23 -6.80 10.84
C ASN A 2 7.50 -5.58 11.44
N HIS A 3 7.70 -5.31 12.74
CA HIS A 3 7.04 -4.23 13.47
C HIS A 3 8.10 -3.36 14.15
N PRO A 4 8.81 -2.51 13.38
CA PRO A 4 9.90 -1.67 13.92
C PRO A 4 9.40 -0.59 14.88
N PHE A 5 8.12 -0.21 14.82
CA PHE A 5 7.52 0.78 15.70
C PHE A 5 6.69 0.12 16.81
N LEU A 6 6.63 0.77 17.98
CA LEU A 6 5.77 0.39 19.10
C LEU A 6 4.29 0.37 18.68
N ASP A 7 3.86 1.37 17.91
CA ASP A 7 2.56 1.42 17.24
C ASP A 7 2.72 2.20 15.91
N GLY A 8 1.70 2.16 15.05
CA GLY A 8 1.65 2.94 13.83
C GLY A 8 2.19 2.23 12.60
N ASN A 9 2.72 1.00 12.73
CA ASN A 9 3.27 0.23 11.61
C ASN A 9 2.34 0.19 10.38
N LYS A 10 1.03 0.06 10.56
CA LYS A 10 0.04 0.08 9.47
C LYS A 10 -0.05 1.45 8.79
N ARG A 11 -0.12 2.53 9.58
CA ARG A 11 -0.17 3.92 9.08
C ARG A 11 1.11 4.27 8.34
N THR A 12 2.26 3.87 8.89
CA THR A 12 3.56 4.06 8.24
C THR A 12 3.66 3.27 6.94
N ALA A 13 3.23 2.01 6.91
CA ALA A 13 3.22 1.21 5.68
C ALA A 13 2.36 1.85 4.59
N PHE A 14 1.16 2.33 4.93
CA PHE A 14 0.31 3.07 3.99
C PHE A 14 1.01 4.32 3.45
N ALA A 15 1.55 5.15 4.35
CA ALA A 15 2.24 6.38 3.98
C ALA A 15 3.45 6.12 3.07
N VAL A 16 4.21 5.04 3.31
CA VAL A 16 5.35 4.65 2.46
C VAL A 16 4.89 4.26 1.06
N ILE A 17 3.82 3.47 0.92
CA ILE A 17 3.27 3.09 -0.39
C ILE A 17 2.77 4.33 -1.15
N ASP A 18 1.99 5.19 -0.50
CA ASP A 18 1.47 6.42 -1.11
C ASP A 18 2.60 7.36 -1.53
N ALA A 19 3.60 7.58 -0.66
CA ALA A 19 4.77 8.40 -0.98
C ALA A 19 5.60 7.82 -2.13
N PHE A 20 5.85 6.51 -2.13
CA PHE A 20 6.58 5.84 -3.21
C PHE A 20 5.90 6.02 -4.55
N LEU A 21 4.58 5.83 -4.63
CA LEU A 21 3.84 6.02 -5.87
C LEU A 21 3.89 7.48 -6.34
N ARG A 22 3.67 8.43 -5.44
CA ARG A 22 3.71 9.87 -5.76
C ARG A 22 5.06 10.33 -6.27
N LEU A 23 6.15 9.86 -5.67
CA LEU A 23 7.52 10.14 -6.13
C LEU A 23 7.77 9.63 -7.55
N ASN A 24 7.01 8.63 -8.00
CA ASN A 24 7.09 8.07 -9.35
C ASN A 24 5.99 8.60 -10.28
N GLY A 25 5.25 9.66 -9.90
CA GLY A 25 4.18 10.23 -10.74
C GLY A 25 2.89 9.41 -10.77
N TYR A 26 2.66 8.58 -9.75
CA TYR A 26 1.48 7.73 -9.63
C TYR A 26 0.71 7.98 -8.33
N ARG A 27 -0.54 7.54 -8.28
CA ARG A 27 -1.38 7.56 -7.08
C ARG A 27 -2.28 6.34 -7.03
N LEU A 28 -2.71 5.97 -5.83
CA LEU A 28 -3.77 4.97 -5.66
C LEU A 28 -5.13 5.59 -6.05
N SER A 29 -5.86 4.89 -6.90
CA SER A 29 -7.26 5.16 -7.24
C SER A 29 -8.16 4.19 -6.46
N LEU A 30 -8.10 4.27 -5.14
CA LEU A 30 -8.87 3.45 -4.21
C LEU A 30 -9.67 4.35 -3.26
N GLY A 31 -10.82 3.85 -2.82
CA GLY A 31 -11.49 4.42 -1.64
C GLY A 31 -10.69 4.15 -0.36
N ASN A 32 -11.00 4.88 0.70
CA ASN A 32 -10.30 4.75 1.98
C ASN A 32 -10.33 3.31 2.53
N ASP A 33 -11.48 2.63 2.43
CA ASP A 33 -11.67 1.27 2.93
C ASP A 33 -10.83 0.26 2.13
N ASP A 34 -10.81 0.36 0.80
CA ASP A 34 -10.02 -0.52 -0.07
C ASP A 34 -8.51 -0.32 0.14
N ALA A 35 -8.09 0.94 0.30
CA ALA A 35 -6.71 1.29 0.61
C ALA A 35 -6.28 0.73 1.98
N TYR A 36 -7.17 0.78 2.97
CA TYR A 36 -6.93 0.20 4.28
C TYR A 36 -6.82 -1.34 4.23
N GLN A 37 -7.72 -2.00 3.49
CA GLN A 37 -7.66 -3.46 3.30
C GLN A 37 -6.38 -3.91 2.60
N LEU A 38 -5.96 -3.19 1.55
CA LEU A 38 -4.70 -3.46 0.86
C LEU A 38 -3.51 -3.46 1.84
N VAL A 39 -3.43 -2.46 2.71
CA VAL A 39 -2.36 -2.36 3.72
C VAL A 39 -2.46 -3.45 4.77
N LEU A 40 -3.68 -3.81 5.19
CA LEU A 40 -3.88 -4.92 6.13
C LEU A 40 -3.38 -6.24 5.59
N GLU A 41 -3.69 -6.58 4.33
CA GLU A 41 -3.25 -7.82 3.70
C GLU A 41 -1.71 -7.93 3.65
N VAL A 42 -1.05 -6.81 3.32
CA VAL A 42 0.42 -6.74 3.31
C VAL A 42 1.01 -6.93 4.71
N VAL A 43 0.43 -6.26 5.72
CA VAL A 43 0.90 -6.36 7.12
C VAL A 43 0.66 -7.76 7.68
N GLN A 44 -0.47 -8.39 7.34
CA GLN A 44 -0.80 -9.75 7.76
C GLN A 44 -0.06 -10.83 6.97
N LYS A 45 0.70 -10.46 5.93
CA LYS A 45 1.39 -11.38 5.01
C LYS A 45 0.45 -12.38 4.33
N THR A 46 -0.81 -11.99 4.14
CA THR A 46 -1.81 -12.83 3.48
C THR A 46 -1.77 -12.70 1.96
N VAL A 47 -0.99 -11.75 1.44
CA VAL A 47 -0.76 -11.52 0.01
C VAL A 47 0.73 -11.71 -0.33
N SER A 48 1.02 -12.40 -1.43
CA SER A 48 2.39 -12.49 -1.96
C SER A 48 2.81 -11.18 -2.61
N LYS A 49 4.11 -10.99 -2.83
CA LYS A 49 4.63 -9.80 -3.51
C LYS A 49 4.10 -9.69 -4.94
N GLU A 50 3.97 -10.83 -5.62
CA GLU A 50 3.50 -10.95 -6.99
C GLU A 50 2.02 -10.57 -7.07
N ALA A 51 1.18 -11.13 -6.18
CA ALA A 51 -0.25 -10.81 -6.11
C ALA A 51 -0.48 -9.33 -5.74
N LEU A 52 0.34 -8.78 -4.84
CA LEU A 52 0.29 -7.35 -4.51
C LEU A 52 0.63 -6.48 -5.73
N SER A 53 1.68 -6.86 -6.48
CA SER A 53 2.08 -6.14 -7.70
C SER A 53 0.96 -6.13 -8.74
N ASP A 54 0.31 -7.27 -8.98
CA ASP A 54 -0.79 -7.37 -9.94
C ASP A 54 -2.01 -6.56 -9.50
N ARG A 55 -2.34 -6.58 -8.20
CA ARG A 55 -3.40 -5.74 -7.64
C ARG A 55 -3.08 -4.25 -7.78
N LEU A 56 -1.84 -3.84 -7.49
CA LEU A 56 -1.40 -2.45 -7.63
C LEU A 56 -1.53 -1.95 -9.08
N LYS A 57 -1.17 -2.76 -10.08
CA LYS A 57 -1.32 -2.37 -11.51
C LYS A 57 -2.76 -2.01 -11.89
N GLN A 58 -3.76 -2.60 -11.23
CA GLN A 58 -5.19 -2.33 -11.52
C GLN A 58 -5.69 -1.03 -10.89
N VAL A 59 -5.05 -0.59 -9.81
CA VAL A 59 -5.57 0.49 -8.96
C VAL A 59 -4.63 1.71 -8.90
N VAL A 60 -3.43 1.60 -9.46
CA VAL A 60 -2.49 2.70 -9.59
C VAL A 60 -2.73 3.45 -10.90
N VAL A 61 -2.89 4.77 -10.80
CA VAL A 61 -3.11 5.65 -11.96
C VAL A 61 -2.09 6.78 -11.97
N PRO A 62 -1.78 7.39 -13.13
CA PRO A 62 -0.95 8.58 -13.19
C PRO A 62 -1.46 9.70 -12.28
N SER A 63 -0.55 10.35 -11.58
CA SER A 63 -0.80 11.47 -10.69
C SER A 63 -0.57 12.80 -11.42
N ARG A 64 -1.31 13.02 -12.51
CA ARG A 64 -1.14 14.11 -13.49
C ARG A 64 0.18 14.10 -14.27
#